data_AF-A0A8J2JIS2-F1
#
_entry.id   AF-A0A8J2JIS2-F1
#
_cell.length_a   1.000
_cell.length_b   1.000
_cell.length_c   1.000
_cell.angle_alpha   90.00
_cell.angle_beta   90.00
_cell.angle_gamma   90.00
#
_symmetry.space_group_name_H-M   'P 1'
#
loop_
_entity.id
_entity.type
_entity.pdbx_description
1 polymer ?
#
loop_
_entity_poly.entity_id
_entity_poly.type
_entity_poly.pdbx_seq_one_letter_code
_entity_poly.pdbx_strand_id
1 'polypeptide(L)'
;MHGRQKVEQSAEEEAKKQAERQKKITAYQYAMSKIFKKRANKEFDPDLLSLTAKVLAANPDIATLWNIRREVLSIVKADDSAKFMELVPSELELTEVGLRQNPKSYGCWHQRCWLMKETNFELVEQEMKLSSKFLQYDDRNFHCWDYRRYLVANNPNHSVENEIDFTTDKIKTNFSNYSSWHLRSKLIPRLTNELLADELDLIKNAAFTDPNDQSVWFYHKWLVNSHLQNVPPALTFVGHEKSQLYLTFNVDVLNPANLGFSVSVTLNTGETKLMESPWTNLWVKPKCKVWMIKVDAVPAESVSNFSISTDADWRIPKNFVNDHGSIVLLPGKKICVNSCENGTFSTFLVKELQWVQELHELEPENKWAILTLIHLLRLVDFRNNEKTIMELIETLKCLDNKRAQYYCDLRNKLTLEWNIIRQLELQPSVCPFILPPF
;
A
#
# COMPACT_ATOMS: atom_id res chain seq x y z
N MET A 1 -5.49 24.50 -11.68
CA MET A 1 -4.49 25.57 -11.39
C MET A 1 -3.06 25.20 -11.79
N HIS A 2 -2.82 24.17 -12.62
CA HIS A 2 -1.47 23.69 -12.92
C HIS A 2 -0.96 24.19 -14.27
N GLY A 3 0.36 24.31 -14.41
CA GLY A 3 1.04 24.51 -15.70
C GLY A 3 0.82 25.86 -16.39
N ARG A 4 0.22 26.86 -15.71
CA ARG A 4 0.05 28.19 -16.30
C ARG A 4 1.38 28.94 -16.30
N GLN A 5 2.01 29.02 -17.47
CA GLN A 5 3.19 29.87 -17.66
C GLN A 5 2.80 31.34 -17.47
N LYS A 6 3.63 32.06 -16.71
CA LYS A 6 3.49 33.51 -16.56
C LYS A 6 4.03 34.14 -17.84
N VAL A 7 3.12 34.70 -18.64
CA VAL A 7 3.47 35.45 -19.85
C VAL A 7 3.25 36.92 -19.52
N GLU A 8 4.28 37.75 -19.69
CA GLU A 8 4.13 39.21 -19.63
C GLU A 8 3.40 39.67 -20.88
N GLN A 9 2.25 40.31 -20.70
CA GLN A 9 1.37 40.76 -21.79
C GLN A 9 1.34 42.29 -21.81
N SER A 10 1.11 42.88 -22.99
CA SER A 10 0.93 44.33 -23.09
C SER A 10 -0.38 44.78 -22.45
N ALA A 11 -0.47 46.04 -22.01
CA ALA A 11 -1.68 46.58 -21.37
C ALA A 11 -2.93 46.47 -22.28
N GLU A 12 -2.77 46.57 -23.59
CA GLU A 12 -3.84 46.43 -24.57
C GLU A 12 -4.35 44.98 -24.68
N GLU A 13 -3.44 44.01 -24.70
CA GLU A 13 -3.78 42.58 -24.70
C GLU A 13 -4.48 42.16 -23.41
N GLU A 14 -4.02 42.69 -22.26
CA GLU A 14 -4.67 42.45 -20.96
C GLU A 14 -6.10 43.00 -20.94
N ALA A 15 -6.31 44.23 -21.42
CA ALA A 15 -7.63 44.85 -21.48
C ALA A 15 -8.60 44.05 -22.36
N LYS A 16 -8.15 43.59 -23.54
CA LYS A 16 -8.95 42.76 -24.44
C LYS A 16 -9.34 41.42 -23.78
N LYS A 17 -8.39 40.75 -23.14
CA LYS A 17 -8.60 39.47 -22.44
C LYS A 17 -9.51 39.62 -21.22
N GLN A 18 -9.43 40.74 -20.50
CA GLN A 18 -10.35 41.08 -19.42
C GLN A 18 -11.77 41.29 -19.95
N ALA A 19 -11.96 42.02 -21.04
CA ALA A 19 -13.27 42.22 -21.65
C ALA A 19 -13.92 40.90 -22.11
N GLU A 20 -13.14 40.02 -22.75
CA GLU A 20 -13.60 38.67 -23.12
C GLU A 20 -13.96 37.81 -21.90
N ARG A 21 -13.14 37.86 -20.85
CA ARG A 21 -13.42 37.15 -19.59
C ARG A 21 -14.69 37.67 -18.93
N GLN A 22 -14.92 38.98 -18.94
CA GLN A 22 -16.11 39.59 -18.36
C GLN A 22 -17.38 39.14 -19.09
N LYS A 23 -17.37 39.10 -20.43
CA LYS A 23 -18.48 38.56 -21.23
C LYS A 23 -18.79 37.10 -20.85
N LYS A 24 -17.74 36.27 -20.71
CA LYS A 24 -17.89 34.86 -20.28
C LYS A 24 -18.45 34.73 -18.85
N ILE A 25 -18.00 35.58 -17.93
CA ILE A 25 -18.50 35.61 -16.54
C ILE A 25 -19.99 35.97 -16.51
N THR A 26 -20.41 37.02 -17.23
CA THR A 26 -21.81 37.42 -17.27
C THR A 26 -22.71 36.31 -17.83
N ALA A 27 -22.28 35.67 -18.93
CA ALA A 27 -23.01 34.53 -19.50
C ALA A 27 -23.07 33.34 -18.54
N TYR A 28 -21.98 33.03 -17.84
CA TYR A 28 -21.91 31.98 -16.83
C TYR A 28 -22.87 32.26 -15.65
N GLN A 29 -22.83 33.48 -15.09
CA GLN A 29 -23.70 33.87 -13.98
C GLN A 29 -25.18 33.79 -14.36
N TYR A 30 -25.52 34.24 -15.56
CA TYR A 30 -26.88 34.13 -16.10
C TYR A 30 -27.33 32.67 -16.22
N ALA A 31 -26.49 31.82 -16.82
CA ALA A 31 -26.79 30.39 -16.98
C ALA A 31 -26.97 29.70 -15.61
N MET A 32 -26.06 29.93 -14.66
CA MET A 32 -26.15 29.36 -13.31
C MET A 32 -27.42 29.80 -12.58
N SER A 33 -27.78 31.09 -12.66
CA SER A 33 -29.02 31.62 -12.07
C SER A 33 -30.26 30.94 -12.67
N LYS A 34 -30.32 30.79 -13.99
CA LYS A 34 -31.41 30.08 -14.67
C LYS A 34 -31.49 28.60 -14.24
N ILE A 35 -30.36 27.90 -14.20
CA ILE A 35 -30.28 26.50 -13.76
C ILE A 35 -30.84 26.32 -12.34
N PHE A 36 -30.40 27.15 -11.39
CA PHE A 36 -30.85 27.04 -10.01
C PHE A 36 -32.33 27.39 -9.82
N LYS A 37 -32.85 28.38 -10.56
CA LYS A 37 -34.29 28.69 -10.56
C LYS A 37 -35.12 27.52 -11.05
N LYS A 38 -34.74 26.91 -12.19
CA LYS A 38 -35.43 25.73 -12.72
C LYS A 38 -35.39 24.56 -11.73
N ARG A 39 -34.23 24.29 -11.14
CA ARG A 39 -34.11 23.24 -10.11
C ARG A 39 -34.99 23.52 -8.89
N ALA A 40 -35.03 24.75 -8.39
CA ALA A 40 -35.85 25.15 -7.24
C ALA A 40 -37.36 24.97 -7.53
N ASN A 41 -37.78 25.27 -8.76
CA ASN A 41 -39.15 25.06 -9.23
C ASN A 41 -39.46 23.61 -9.61
N LYS A 42 -38.50 22.68 -9.50
CA LYS A 42 -38.60 21.27 -9.93
C LYS A 42 -38.92 21.11 -11.43
N GLU A 43 -38.47 22.05 -12.26
CA GLU A 43 -38.58 22.00 -13.72
C GLU A 43 -37.47 21.13 -14.32
N PHE A 44 -37.66 19.80 -14.26
CA PHE A 44 -36.70 18.79 -14.74
C PHE A 44 -36.93 18.44 -16.21
N ASP A 45 -36.65 19.39 -17.10
CA ASP A 45 -36.90 19.29 -18.54
C ASP A 45 -35.60 19.16 -19.38
N PRO A 46 -35.70 18.86 -20.70
CA PRO A 46 -34.53 18.84 -21.59
C PRO A 46 -33.77 20.17 -21.68
N ASP A 47 -34.42 21.32 -21.42
CA ASP A 47 -33.74 22.63 -21.37
C ASP A 47 -32.73 22.68 -20.21
N LEU A 48 -33.08 22.13 -19.04
CA LEU A 48 -32.17 22.03 -17.90
C LEU A 48 -30.93 21.16 -18.23
N LEU A 49 -31.10 20.05 -18.95
CA LEU A 49 -29.97 19.26 -19.45
C LEU A 49 -29.14 20.05 -20.46
N SER A 50 -29.75 20.79 -21.38
CA SER A 50 -29.00 21.62 -22.33
C SER A 50 -28.19 22.73 -21.64
N LEU A 51 -28.79 23.44 -20.68
CA LEU A 51 -28.13 24.52 -19.93
C LEU A 51 -26.93 24.01 -19.12
N THR A 52 -27.12 22.92 -18.38
CA THR A 52 -26.05 22.33 -17.57
C THR A 52 -24.92 21.77 -18.45
N ALA A 53 -25.24 21.17 -19.61
CA ALA A 53 -24.24 20.68 -20.55
C ALA A 53 -23.32 21.82 -21.07
N LYS A 54 -23.90 22.97 -21.45
CA LYS A 54 -23.12 24.14 -21.90
C LYS A 54 -22.14 24.64 -20.85
N VAL A 55 -22.56 24.65 -19.58
CA VAL A 55 -21.70 25.11 -18.48
C VAL A 55 -20.62 24.07 -18.16
N LEU A 56 -20.98 22.78 -18.13
CA LEU A 56 -20.05 21.68 -17.85
C LEU A 56 -19.01 21.48 -18.97
N ALA A 57 -19.37 21.71 -20.23
CA ALA A 57 -18.43 21.67 -21.35
C ALA A 57 -17.33 22.74 -21.25
N ALA A 58 -17.58 23.83 -20.50
CA ALA A 58 -16.58 24.86 -20.24
C ALA A 58 -15.84 24.65 -18.90
N ASN A 59 -16.50 24.06 -17.91
CA ASN A 59 -15.91 23.70 -16.62
C ASN A 59 -16.57 22.43 -16.06
N PRO A 60 -15.97 21.25 -16.26
CA PRO A 60 -16.51 19.98 -15.80
C PRO A 60 -16.43 19.79 -14.28
N ASP A 61 -15.71 20.64 -13.55
CA ASP A 61 -15.49 20.48 -12.11
C ASP A 61 -16.59 21.08 -11.23
N ILE A 62 -17.69 21.55 -11.83
CA ILE A 62 -18.85 22.05 -11.09
C ILE A 62 -19.73 20.87 -10.66
N ALA A 63 -19.34 20.23 -9.55
CA ALA A 63 -19.97 19.02 -9.02
C ALA A 63 -21.50 19.13 -8.87
N THR A 64 -22.02 20.29 -8.44
CA THR A 64 -23.46 20.51 -8.29
C THR A 64 -24.24 20.32 -9.58
N LEU A 65 -23.66 20.66 -10.74
CA LEU A 65 -24.36 20.49 -12.02
C LEU A 65 -24.47 19.01 -12.39
N TRP A 66 -23.46 18.19 -12.10
CA TRP A 66 -23.57 16.74 -12.27
C TRP A 66 -24.66 16.14 -11.36
N ASN A 67 -24.81 16.65 -10.13
CA ASN A 67 -25.90 16.23 -9.24
C ASN A 67 -27.28 16.55 -9.85
N ILE A 68 -27.45 17.75 -10.38
CA ILE A 68 -28.69 18.17 -11.05
C ILE A 68 -28.99 17.30 -12.26
N ARG A 69 -27.96 16.97 -13.07
CA ARG A 69 -28.14 16.06 -14.20
C ARG A 69 -28.60 14.67 -13.77
N ARG A 70 -28.01 14.10 -12.71
CA ARG A 70 -28.45 12.82 -12.16
C ARG A 70 -29.89 12.88 -11.65
N GLU A 71 -30.30 13.96 -10.99
CA GLU A 71 -31.71 14.16 -10.58
C GLU A 71 -32.65 14.06 -11.79
N VAL A 72 -32.37 14.80 -12.86
CA VAL A 72 -33.19 14.78 -14.09
C VAL A 72 -33.19 13.38 -14.73
N LEU A 73 -32.02 12.77 -14.91
CA LEU A 73 -31.89 11.47 -15.57
C LEU A 73 -32.52 10.33 -14.76
N SER A 74 -32.44 10.37 -13.43
CA SER A 74 -33.13 9.40 -12.56
C SER A 74 -34.65 9.51 -12.66
N ILE A 75 -35.19 10.73 -12.78
CA ILE A 75 -36.63 10.94 -13.02
C ILE A 75 -37.03 10.37 -14.39
N VAL A 76 -36.26 10.67 -15.44
CA VAL A 76 -36.51 10.13 -16.78
C VAL A 76 -36.47 8.61 -16.78
N LYS A 77 -35.49 7.99 -16.11
CA LYS A 77 -35.39 6.52 -16.01
C LYS A 77 -36.58 5.88 -15.27
N ALA A 78 -37.06 6.53 -14.20
CA ALA A 78 -38.19 6.04 -13.43
C ALA A 78 -39.52 6.12 -14.21
N ASP A 79 -39.65 7.12 -15.10
CA ASP A 79 -40.81 7.31 -15.98
C ASP A 79 -40.75 6.41 -17.22
N ASP A 80 -39.61 6.43 -17.93
CA ASP A 80 -39.36 5.68 -19.16
C ASP A 80 -37.88 5.25 -19.28
N SER A 81 -37.63 3.98 -19.00
CA SER A 81 -36.29 3.40 -19.08
C SER A 81 -35.72 3.37 -20.51
N ALA A 82 -36.56 3.26 -21.55
CA ALA A 82 -36.08 3.26 -22.93
C ALA A 82 -35.58 4.65 -23.32
N LYS A 83 -36.34 5.69 -22.96
CA LYS A 83 -35.93 7.08 -23.15
C LYS A 83 -34.67 7.44 -22.36
N PHE A 84 -34.49 6.89 -21.15
CA PHE A 84 -33.22 7.02 -20.44
C PHE A 84 -32.06 6.44 -21.25
N MET A 85 -32.20 5.22 -21.79
CA MET A 85 -31.17 4.59 -22.61
C MET A 85 -30.85 5.40 -23.88
N GLU A 86 -31.82 6.06 -24.49
CA GLU A 86 -31.60 6.97 -25.63
C GLU A 86 -30.76 8.21 -25.25
N LEU A 87 -30.82 8.68 -24.00
CA LEU A 87 -30.06 9.83 -23.51
C LEU A 87 -28.62 9.47 -23.09
N VAL A 88 -28.36 8.22 -22.71
CA VAL A 88 -27.05 7.77 -22.22
C VAL A 88 -25.90 8.13 -23.17
N PRO A 89 -25.97 7.90 -24.51
CA PRO A 89 -24.89 8.27 -25.42
C PRO A 89 -24.53 9.76 -25.35
N SER A 90 -25.53 10.64 -25.28
CA SER A 90 -25.31 12.09 -25.18
C SER A 90 -24.66 12.51 -23.84
N GLU A 91 -24.96 11.78 -22.76
CA GLU A 91 -24.34 12.01 -21.46
C GLU A 91 -22.88 11.53 -21.43
N LEU A 92 -22.60 10.39 -22.05
CA LEU A 92 -21.24 9.88 -22.24
C LEU A 92 -20.40 10.81 -23.11
N GLU A 93 -21.00 11.38 -24.17
CA GLU A 93 -20.33 12.38 -25.00
C GLU A 93 -20.00 13.65 -24.20
N LEU A 94 -20.95 14.16 -23.41
CA LEU A 94 -20.71 15.34 -22.55
C LEU A 94 -19.56 15.09 -21.57
N THR A 95 -19.53 13.93 -20.92
CA THR A 95 -18.42 13.58 -20.02
C THR A 95 -17.12 13.43 -20.79
N GLU A 96 -17.11 12.91 -22.03
CA GLU A 96 -15.90 12.85 -22.88
C GLU A 96 -15.39 14.24 -23.26
N VAL A 97 -16.28 15.18 -23.60
CA VAL A 97 -15.93 16.59 -23.83
C VAL A 97 -15.27 17.18 -22.58
N GLY A 98 -15.86 16.96 -21.41
CA GLY A 98 -15.29 17.39 -20.13
C GLY A 98 -13.91 16.78 -19.86
N LEU A 99 -13.73 15.48 -20.12
CA LEU A 99 -12.44 14.80 -19.93
C LEU A 99 -11.37 15.23 -20.94
N ARG A 100 -11.75 15.59 -22.18
CA ARG A 100 -10.79 16.17 -23.14
C ARG A 100 -10.27 17.52 -22.67
N GLN A 101 -11.09 18.30 -21.97
CA GLN A 101 -10.67 19.58 -21.38
C GLN A 101 -9.89 19.40 -20.08
N ASN A 102 -10.36 18.52 -19.19
CA ASN A 102 -9.71 18.17 -17.94
C ASN A 102 -9.80 16.65 -17.70
N PRO A 103 -8.78 15.88 -18.10
CA PRO A 103 -8.80 14.42 -17.95
C PRO A 103 -8.74 13.94 -16.49
N LYS A 104 -8.54 14.88 -15.55
CA LYS A 104 -8.50 14.65 -14.10
C LYS A 104 -9.76 15.15 -13.39
N SER A 105 -10.83 15.40 -14.12
CA SER A 105 -12.10 15.83 -13.53
C SER A 105 -12.79 14.69 -12.79
N TYR A 106 -12.86 14.79 -11.45
CA TYR A 106 -13.61 13.85 -10.62
C TYR A 106 -15.09 13.79 -11.01
N GLY A 107 -15.68 14.94 -11.38
CA GLY A 107 -17.10 15.04 -11.77
C GLY A 107 -17.42 14.18 -12.98
N CYS A 108 -16.61 14.28 -14.04
CA CYS A 108 -16.79 13.48 -15.26
C CYS A 108 -16.63 11.98 -15.01
N TRP A 109 -15.55 11.57 -14.32
CA TRP A 109 -15.31 10.15 -14.04
C TRP A 109 -16.40 9.56 -13.13
N HIS A 110 -16.83 10.31 -12.11
CA HIS A 110 -17.91 9.87 -11.24
C HIS A 110 -19.26 9.75 -11.98
N GLN A 111 -19.57 10.69 -12.88
CA GLN A 111 -20.77 10.61 -13.71
C GLN A 111 -20.74 9.38 -14.62
N ARG A 112 -19.58 9.05 -15.20
CA ARG A 112 -19.40 7.80 -15.97
C ARG A 112 -19.62 6.56 -15.12
N CYS A 113 -19.04 6.47 -13.92
CA CYS A 113 -19.29 5.35 -13.01
C CYS A 113 -20.78 5.19 -12.68
N TRP A 114 -21.47 6.31 -12.44
CA TRP A 114 -22.90 6.32 -12.19
C TRP A 114 -23.68 5.79 -13.40
N LEU A 115 -23.39 6.27 -14.61
CA LEU A 115 -24.03 5.78 -15.84
C LEU A 115 -23.84 4.27 -16.02
N MET A 116 -22.62 3.76 -15.83
CA MET A 116 -22.34 2.32 -15.94
C MET A 116 -23.19 1.50 -14.97
N LYS A 117 -23.35 1.99 -13.74
CA LYS A 117 -24.24 1.34 -12.76
C LYS A 117 -25.70 1.39 -13.20
N GLU A 118 -26.16 2.54 -13.70
CA GLU A 118 -27.55 2.72 -14.10
C GLU A 118 -27.92 1.94 -15.38
N THR A 119 -26.96 1.65 -16.25
CA THR A 119 -27.14 0.82 -17.44
C THR A 119 -26.79 -0.65 -17.21
N ASN A 120 -26.63 -1.08 -15.96
CA ASN A 120 -26.23 -2.44 -15.59
C ASN A 120 -24.99 -2.94 -16.37
N PHE A 121 -24.04 -2.03 -16.63
CA PHE A 121 -22.79 -2.29 -17.36
C PHE A 121 -22.96 -2.79 -18.80
N GLU A 122 -24.11 -2.56 -19.45
CA GLU A 122 -24.34 -2.94 -20.86
C GLU A 122 -23.31 -2.34 -21.85
N LEU A 123 -22.70 -1.20 -21.48
CA LEU A 123 -21.73 -0.47 -22.32
C LEU A 123 -20.27 -0.71 -21.89
N VAL A 124 -20.02 -1.68 -21.01
CA VAL A 124 -18.69 -1.89 -20.39
C VAL A 124 -17.57 -2.10 -21.41
N GLU A 125 -17.82 -2.81 -22.51
CA GLU A 125 -16.83 -3.05 -23.57
C GLU A 125 -16.43 -1.76 -24.31
N GLN A 126 -17.40 -0.87 -24.53
CA GLN A 126 -17.14 0.42 -25.17
C GLN A 126 -16.32 1.32 -24.25
N GLU A 127 -16.68 1.35 -22.97
CA GLU A 127 -15.96 2.14 -21.96
C GLU A 127 -14.57 1.56 -21.64
N MET A 128 -14.38 0.24 -21.76
CA MET A 128 -13.05 -0.39 -21.68
C MET A 128 -12.16 0.11 -22.81
N LYS A 129 -12.65 0.17 -24.06
CA LYS A 129 -11.92 0.75 -25.20
C LYS A 129 -11.61 2.23 -24.98
N LEU A 130 -12.56 2.99 -24.44
CA LEU A 130 -12.36 4.39 -24.08
C LEU A 130 -11.24 4.54 -23.04
N SER A 131 -11.26 3.73 -21.97
CA SER A 131 -10.22 3.74 -20.94
C SER A 131 -8.83 3.46 -21.53
N SER A 132 -8.72 2.48 -22.44
CA SER A 132 -7.48 2.16 -23.14
C SER A 132 -6.95 3.36 -23.94
N LYS A 133 -7.84 4.10 -24.61
CA LYS A 133 -7.51 5.33 -25.37
C LYS A 133 -7.04 6.47 -24.47
N PHE A 134 -7.72 6.71 -23.34
CA PHE A 134 -7.27 7.72 -22.37
C PHE A 134 -5.89 7.37 -21.78
N LEU A 135 -5.64 6.08 -21.51
CA LEU A 135 -4.34 5.59 -21.05
C LEU A 135 -3.26 5.51 -22.14
N GLN A 136 -3.60 5.69 -23.43
CA GLN A 136 -2.61 5.93 -24.47
C GLN A 136 -2.16 7.39 -24.47
N TYR A 137 -3.03 8.32 -24.07
CA TYR A 137 -2.74 9.76 -24.04
C TYR A 137 -2.04 10.20 -22.75
N ASP A 138 -2.50 9.73 -21.60
CA ASP A 138 -1.86 9.92 -20.30
C ASP A 138 -1.89 8.59 -19.55
N ASP A 139 -0.80 7.85 -19.70
CA ASP A 139 -0.63 6.51 -19.14
C ASP A 139 -0.43 6.51 -17.62
N ARG A 140 -0.30 7.70 -17.00
CA ARG A 140 -0.23 7.93 -15.56
C ARG A 140 -1.52 8.52 -14.98
N ASN A 141 -2.59 8.64 -15.77
CA ASN A 141 -3.88 9.14 -15.29
C ASN A 141 -4.53 8.14 -14.33
N PHE A 142 -4.31 8.32 -13.02
CA PHE A 142 -4.85 7.41 -12.01
C PHE A 142 -6.38 7.35 -12.01
N HIS A 143 -7.08 8.42 -12.40
CA HIS A 143 -8.54 8.39 -12.48
C HIS A 143 -9.02 7.41 -13.57
N CYS A 144 -8.32 7.38 -14.70
CA CYS A 144 -8.64 6.45 -15.78
C CYS A 144 -8.27 5.01 -15.39
N TRP A 145 -7.16 4.80 -14.67
CA TRP A 145 -6.82 3.49 -14.11
C TRP A 145 -7.86 3.01 -13.11
N ASP A 146 -8.33 3.89 -12.21
CA ASP A 146 -9.37 3.60 -11.24
C ASP A 146 -10.69 3.26 -11.93
N TYR A 147 -11.06 4.03 -12.97
CA TYR A 147 -12.23 3.75 -13.79
C TYR A 147 -12.13 2.40 -14.50
N ARG A 148 -10.96 2.08 -15.08
CA ARG A 148 -10.73 0.76 -15.69
C ARG A 148 -10.91 -0.37 -14.68
N ARG A 149 -10.34 -0.26 -13.48
CA ARG A 149 -10.54 -1.28 -12.42
C ARG A 149 -12.01 -1.44 -12.06
N TYR A 150 -12.77 -0.35 -12.01
CA TYR A 150 -14.21 -0.39 -11.78
C TYR A 150 -14.95 -1.12 -12.92
N LEU A 151 -14.59 -0.89 -14.18
CA LEU A 151 -15.18 -1.60 -15.32
C LEU A 151 -14.85 -3.10 -15.28
N VAL A 152 -13.59 -3.46 -15.07
CA VAL A 152 -13.12 -4.86 -14.98
C VAL A 152 -13.86 -5.61 -13.88
N ALA A 153 -13.96 -5.02 -12.68
CA ALA A 153 -14.63 -5.63 -11.55
C ALA A 153 -16.13 -5.89 -11.79
N ASN A 154 -16.73 -5.27 -12.80
CA ASN A 154 -18.14 -5.42 -13.16
C ASN A 154 -18.32 -5.96 -14.59
N ASN A 155 -17.27 -6.52 -15.22
CA ASN A 155 -17.35 -7.16 -16.52
C ASN A 155 -17.20 -8.68 -16.37
N PRO A 156 -18.29 -9.47 -16.46
CA PRO A 156 -18.21 -10.92 -16.29
C PRO A 156 -17.42 -11.62 -17.41
N ASN A 157 -17.22 -10.96 -18.55
CA ASN A 157 -16.48 -11.51 -19.69
C ASN A 157 -14.99 -11.16 -19.65
N HIS A 158 -14.54 -10.44 -18.62
CA HIS A 158 -13.16 -9.99 -18.53
C HIS A 158 -12.39 -10.82 -17.51
N SER A 159 -11.38 -11.56 -17.97
CA SER A 159 -10.57 -12.40 -17.10
C SER A 159 -9.38 -11.63 -16.51
N VAL A 160 -8.76 -12.20 -15.48
CA VAL A 160 -7.55 -11.61 -14.88
C VAL A 160 -6.39 -11.62 -15.89
N GLU A 161 -6.33 -12.66 -16.73
CA GLU A 161 -5.34 -12.80 -17.79
C GLU A 161 -5.44 -11.66 -18.81
N ASN A 162 -6.66 -11.21 -19.15
CA ASN A 162 -6.83 -10.08 -20.05
C ASN A 162 -6.23 -8.77 -19.47
N GLU A 163 -6.33 -8.53 -18.16
CA GLU A 163 -5.69 -7.37 -17.53
C GLU A 163 -4.17 -7.55 -17.37
N ILE A 164 -3.71 -8.78 -17.18
CA ILE A 164 -2.27 -9.10 -17.21
C ILE A 164 -1.71 -8.80 -18.59
N ASP A 165 -2.38 -9.20 -19.67
CA ASP A 165 -1.96 -8.89 -21.04
C ASP A 165 -1.97 -7.38 -21.29
N PHE A 166 -3.04 -6.69 -20.89
CA PHE A 166 -3.14 -5.23 -21.02
C PHE A 166 -1.99 -4.50 -20.32
N THR A 167 -1.67 -4.89 -19.08
CA THR A 167 -0.56 -4.28 -18.33
C THR A 167 0.80 -4.65 -18.92
N THR A 168 0.97 -5.87 -19.44
CA THR A 168 2.17 -6.29 -20.17
C THR A 168 2.41 -5.40 -21.39
N ASP A 169 1.38 -5.14 -22.21
CA ASP A 169 1.47 -4.27 -23.37
C ASP A 169 1.82 -2.82 -22.98
N LYS A 170 1.21 -2.32 -21.90
CA LYS A 170 1.51 -0.98 -21.38
C LYS A 170 2.95 -0.86 -20.88
N ILE A 171 3.47 -1.88 -20.20
CA ILE A 171 4.86 -1.92 -19.72
C ILE A 171 5.83 -2.03 -20.89
N LYS A 172 5.57 -2.89 -21.88
CA LYS A 172 6.41 -2.99 -23.10
C LYS A 172 6.47 -1.68 -23.87
N THR A 173 5.38 -0.92 -23.88
CA THR A 173 5.32 0.40 -24.52
C THR A 173 6.07 1.45 -23.70
N ASN A 174 5.93 1.41 -22.37
CA ASN A 174 6.57 2.34 -21.45
C ASN A 174 6.84 1.65 -20.11
N PHE A 175 8.08 1.19 -19.90
CA PHE A 175 8.47 0.52 -18.66
C PHE A 175 8.41 1.44 -17.44
N SER A 176 8.42 2.76 -17.64
CA SER A 176 8.25 3.77 -16.56
C SER A 176 6.82 3.99 -16.12
N ASN A 177 5.87 3.23 -16.67
CA ASN A 177 4.49 3.30 -16.27
C ASN A 177 4.27 2.62 -14.91
N TYR A 178 4.50 3.38 -13.84
CA TYR A 178 4.26 2.95 -12.46
C TYR A 178 2.83 2.44 -12.23
N SER A 179 1.84 3.03 -12.91
CA SER A 179 0.44 2.64 -12.74
C SER A 179 0.16 1.23 -13.27
N SER A 180 0.82 0.83 -14.36
CA SER A 180 0.73 -0.53 -14.90
C SER A 180 1.34 -1.54 -13.93
N TRP A 181 2.55 -1.27 -13.42
CA TRP A 181 3.18 -2.11 -12.38
C TRP A 181 2.33 -2.20 -11.12
N HIS A 182 1.76 -1.08 -10.69
CA HIS A 182 0.87 -1.05 -9.54
C HIS A 182 -0.39 -1.90 -9.77
N LEU A 183 -1.00 -1.83 -10.95
CA LEU A 183 -2.16 -2.67 -11.27
C LEU A 183 -1.78 -4.16 -11.22
N ARG A 184 -0.65 -4.56 -11.80
CA ARG A 184 -0.15 -5.95 -11.70
C ARG A 184 -0.03 -6.40 -10.25
N SER A 185 0.49 -5.54 -9.38
CA SER A 185 0.63 -5.84 -7.94
C SER A 185 -0.69 -6.13 -7.22
N LYS A 186 -1.82 -5.65 -7.76
CA LYS A 186 -3.17 -5.88 -7.22
C LYS A 186 -3.83 -7.12 -7.81
N LEU A 187 -3.55 -7.42 -9.08
CA LEU A 187 -4.07 -8.60 -9.76
C LEU A 187 -3.42 -9.89 -9.26
N ILE A 188 -2.17 -9.79 -8.80
CA ILE A 188 -1.31 -10.95 -8.60
C ILE A 188 -0.74 -10.98 -7.16
N PRO A 189 -1.53 -11.34 -6.13
CA PRO A 189 -1.02 -11.36 -4.76
C PRO A 189 -0.06 -12.54 -4.47
N ARG A 190 -0.19 -13.68 -5.19
CA ARG A 190 0.74 -14.82 -5.13
C ARG A 190 0.82 -15.52 -6.48
N LEU A 191 2.02 -15.57 -7.06
CA LEU A 191 2.27 -16.19 -8.36
C LEU A 191 2.50 -17.69 -8.22
N THR A 192 2.18 -18.42 -9.29
CA THR A 192 2.81 -19.72 -9.53
C THR A 192 4.31 -19.50 -9.78
N ASN A 193 5.14 -20.52 -9.56
CA ASN A 193 6.58 -20.39 -9.78
C ASN A 193 6.93 -20.00 -11.23
N GLU A 194 6.12 -20.44 -12.20
CA GLU A 194 6.27 -20.11 -13.63
C GLU A 194 6.05 -18.61 -13.87
N LEU A 195 4.89 -18.08 -13.45
CA LEU A 195 4.58 -16.68 -13.65
C LEU A 195 5.51 -15.76 -12.82
N LEU A 196 6.03 -16.23 -11.67
CA LEU A 196 7.06 -15.51 -10.92
C LEU A 196 8.37 -15.39 -11.72
N ALA A 197 8.79 -16.46 -12.39
CA ALA A 197 9.98 -16.43 -13.23
C ALA A 197 9.82 -15.41 -14.36
N ASP A 198 8.68 -15.45 -15.06
CA ASP A 198 8.38 -14.52 -16.15
C ASP A 198 8.36 -13.05 -15.68
N GLU A 199 7.79 -12.78 -14.50
CA GLU A 199 7.77 -11.44 -13.92
C GLU A 199 9.16 -10.94 -13.53
N LEU A 200 10.00 -11.79 -12.92
CA LEU A 200 11.37 -11.44 -12.56
C LEU A 200 12.22 -11.19 -13.81
N ASP A 201 12.05 -11.98 -14.87
CA ASP A 201 12.72 -11.77 -16.16
C ASP A 201 12.26 -10.46 -16.83
N LEU A 202 10.97 -10.13 -16.76
CA LEU A 202 10.43 -8.86 -17.25
C LEU A 202 11.07 -7.67 -16.52
N ILE A 203 11.17 -7.76 -15.20
CA ILE A 203 11.81 -6.73 -14.35
C ILE A 203 13.28 -6.60 -14.70
N LYS A 204 14.01 -7.71 -14.81
CA LYS A 204 15.43 -7.72 -15.20
C LYS A 204 15.62 -6.97 -16.51
N ASN A 205 14.86 -7.33 -17.55
CA ASN A 205 14.96 -6.68 -18.86
C ASN A 205 14.67 -5.17 -18.78
N ALA A 206 13.65 -4.77 -18.01
CA ALA A 206 13.32 -3.36 -17.82
C ALA A 206 14.45 -2.61 -17.07
N ALA A 207 15.00 -3.22 -16.02
CA ALA A 207 16.09 -2.67 -15.21
C ALA A 207 17.38 -2.52 -16.01
N PHE A 208 17.72 -3.44 -16.92
CA PHE A 208 18.88 -3.28 -17.81
C PHE A 208 18.63 -2.29 -18.96
N THR A 209 17.38 -2.02 -19.32
CA THR A 209 17.02 -1.07 -20.38
C THR A 209 17.07 0.37 -19.89
N ASP A 210 16.47 0.65 -18.72
CA ASP A 210 16.61 1.93 -18.01
C ASP A 210 16.80 1.68 -16.51
N PRO A 211 18.07 1.56 -16.07
CA PRO A 211 18.39 1.35 -14.67
C PRO A 211 17.94 2.47 -13.73
N ASN A 212 17.67 3.68 -14.25
CA ASN A 212 17.24 4.81 -13.43
C ASN A 212 15.72 4.83 -13.19
N ASP A 213 14.98 3.95 -13.87
CA ASP A 213 13.55 3.81 -13.72
C ASP A 213 13.16 3.22 -12.37
N GLN A 214 12.81 4.12 -11.45
CA GLN A 214 12.41 3.74 -10.09
C GLN A 214 11.21 2.79 -10.05
N SER A 215 10.32 2.80 -11.05
CA SER A 215 9.08 2.03 -11.01
C SER A 215 9.34 0.52 -11.01
N VAL A 216 10.31 0.11 -11.82
CA VAL A 216 10.80 -1.27 -11.93
C VAL A 216 11.34 -1.76 -10.59
N TRP A 217 12.18 -0.95 -9.94
CA TRP A 217 12.80 -1.29 -8.64
C TRP A 217 11.80 -1.37 -7.49
N PHE A 218 10.81 -0.48 -7.46
CA PHE A 218 9.75 -0.55 -6.47
C PHE A 218 8.86 -1.78 -6.67
N TYR A 219 8.58 -2.13 -7.92
CA TYR A 219 7.81 -3.33 -8.24
C TYR A 219 8.60 -4.61 -7.91
N HIS A 220 9.90 -4.67 -8.24
CA HIS A 220 10.81 -5.75 -7.83
C HIS A 220 10.79 -5.98 -6.32
N LYS A 221 11.00 -4.91 -5.56
CA LYS A 221 10.97 -4.97 -4.09
C LYS A 221 9.62 -5.48 -3.59
N TRP A 222 8.51 -5.01 -4.16
CA TRP A 222 7.19 -5.52 -3.79
C TRP A 222 7.04 -7.01 -4.11
N LEU A 223 7.44 -7.43 -5.31
CA LEU A 223 7.30 -8.80 -5.80
C LEU A 223 8.11 -9.79 -4.97
N VAL A 224 9.36 -9.44 -4.65
CA VAL A 224 10.20 -10.24 -3.77
C VAL A 224 9.55 -10.36 -2.38
N ASN A 225 9.10 -9.24 -1.80
CA ASN A 225 8.51 -9.25 -0.46
C ASN A 225 7.13 -9.93 -0.39
N SER A 226 6.34 -9.92 -1.47
CA SER A 226 5.03 -10.59 -1.50
C SER A 226 5.13 -12.12 -1.48
N HIS A 227 6.27 -12.65 -1.96
CA HIS A 227 6.58 -14.08 -1.94
C HIS A 227 7.33 -14.53 -0.68
N LEU A 228 7.77 -13.60 0.16
CA LEU A 228 8.23 -13.93 1.50
C LEU A 228 7.03 -14.36 2.36
N GLN A 229 7.18 -15.44 3.11
CA GLN A 229 6.14 -15.88 4.03
C GLN A 229 5.89 -14.78 5.06
N ASN A 230 4.64 -14.37 5.23
CA ASN A 230 4.26 -13.55 6.37
C ASN A 230 4.62 -14.32 7.64
N VAL A 231 5.55 -13.77 8.43
CA VAL A 231 5.89 -14.36 9.72
C VAL A 231 4.62 -14.26 10.58
N PRO A 232 4.04 -15.39 11.04
CA PRO A 232 2.87 -15.33 11.89
C PRO A 232 3.21 -14.55 13.18
N PRO A 233 2.20 -14.00 13.85
CA PRO A 233 2.39 -13.48 15.19
C PRO A 233 3.08 -14.54 16.07
N ALA A 234 4.16 -14.14 16.72
CA ALA A 234 4.98 -15.00 17.57
C ALA A 234 5.39 -14.25 18.82
N LEU A 235 5.31 -14.92 19.96
CA LEU A 235 5.86 -14.42 21.21
C LEU A 235 7.39 -14.49 21.12
N THR A 236 8.06 -13.35 21.16
CA THR A 236 9.52 -13.26 20.99
C THR A 236 10.23 -13.12 22.32
N PHE A 237 9.59 -12.47 23.30
CA PHE A 237 10.20 -12.19 24.58
C PHE A 237 9.17 -12.27 25.70
N VAL A 238 9.62 -12.84 26.81
CA VAL A 238 8.94 -12.82 28.10
C VAL A 238 9.90 -12.24 29.12
N GLY A 239 9.44 -11.25 29.87
CA GLY A 239 10.19 -10.65 30.97
C GLY A 239 9.31 -10.55 32.21
N HIS A 240 9.93 -10.56 33.38
CA HIS A 240 9.24 -10.35 34.64
C HIS A 240 10.01 -9.34 35.50
N GLU A 241 9.29 -8.39 36.09
CA GLU A 241 9.84 -7.46 37.07
C GLU A 241 8.85 -7.28 38.23
N LYS A 242 9.30 -7.55 39.46
CA LYS A 242 8.53 -7.43 40.70
C LYS A 242 7.23 -8.26 40.71
N SER A 243 6.11 -7.63 40.35
CA SER A 243 4.76 -8.21 40.30
C SER A 243 4.13 -7.96 38.93
N GLN A 244 4.94 -7.86 37.87
CA GLN A 244 4.46 -7.63 36.51
C GLN A 244 5.18 -8.53 35.53
N LEU A 245 4.39 -9.18 34.67
CA LEU A 245 4.88 -9.99 33.56
C LEU A 245 4.67 -9.23 32.25
N TYR A 246 5.69 -9.24 31.39
CA TYR A 246 5.72 -8.58 30.10
C TYR A 246 5.80 -9.63 29.00
N LEU A 247 4.91 -9.54 28.02
CA LEU A 247 4.93 -10.32 26.79
C LEU A 247 5.21 -9.40 25.61
N THR A 248 6.19 -9.75 24.79
CA THR A 248 6.52 -9.02 23.56
C THR A 248 6.39 -9.92 22.34
N PHE A 249 5.72 -9.42 21.31
CA PHE A 249 5.44 -10.10 20.06
C PHE A 249 6.21 -9.47 18.89
N ASN A 250 6.49 -10.24 17.84
CA ASN A 250 7.13 -9.73 16.61
C ASN A 250 6.26 -8.70 15.86
N VAL A 251 4.94 -8.82 15.97
CA VAL A 251 3.92 -7.96 15.34
C VAL A 251 2.90 -7.46 16.36
N ASP A 252 2.11 -6.45 15.99
CA ASP A 252 1.01 -6.00 16.84
C ASP A 252 -0.08 -7.08 16.93
N VAL A 253 -0.37 -7.52 18.15
CA VAL A 253 -1.40 -8.53 18.43
C VAL A 253 -2.55 -7.92 19.23
N LEU A 254 -3.74 -8.53 19.11
CA LEU A 254 -4.87 -8.23 19.98
C LEU A 254 -4.54 -8.57 21.44
N ASN A 255 -5.41 -8.17 22.36
CA ASN A 255 -5.30 -8.52 23.77
C ASN A 255 -5.00 -10.04 23.94
N PRO A 256 -3.93 -10.43 24.66
CA PRO A 256 -3.52 -11.82 24.79
C PRO A 256 -4.62 -12.75 25.34
N ALA A 257 -5.55 -12.26 26.16
CA ALA A 257 -6.71 -13.05 26.60
C ALA A 257 -7.57 -13.52 25.41
N ASN A 258 -7.76 -12.67 24.39
CA ASN A 258 -8.52 -13.02 23.18
C ASN A 258 -7.76 -14.02 22.28
N LEU A 259 -6.46 -14.20 22.52
CA LEU A 259 -5.59 -15.14 21.83
C LEU A 259 -5.38 -16.42 22.65
N GLY A 260 -6.11 -16.57 23.76
CA GLY A 260 -6.05 -17.73 24.65
C GLY A 260 -4.84 -17.75 25.57
N PHE A 261 -4.10 -16.66 25.74
CA PHE A 261 -3.00 -16.61 26.71
C PHE A 261 -3.53 -16.52 28.14
N SER A 262 -3.03 -17.42 28.98
CA SER A 262 -3.26 -17.47 30.41
C SER A 262 -1.92 -17.54 31.15
N VAL A 263 -1.86 -16.93 32.33
CA VAL A 263 -0.66 -16.93 33.19
C VAL A 263 -1.02 -17.58 34.50
N SER A 264 -0.24 -18.56 34.92
CA SER A 264 -0.34 -19.14 36.25
C SER A 264 0.98 -19.06 36.99
N VAL A 265 0.89 -18.89 38.31
CA VAL A 265 2.02 -18.65 39.20
C VAL A 265 2.12 -19.83 40.15
N THR A 266 3.28 -20.46 40.22
CA THR A 266 3.57 -21.52 41.19
C THR A 266 4.24 -20.90 42.42
N LEU A 267 3.70 -21.19 43.59
CA LEU A 267 4.21 -20.73 44.89
C LEU A 267 5.34 -21.64 45.37
N ASN A 268 6.12 -21.17 46.36
CA ASN A 268 7.11 -22.00 47.06
C ASN A 268 6.48 -23.20 47.77
N THR A 269 5.18 -23.14 48.08
CA THR A 269 4.39 -24.23 48.66
C THR A 269 4.03 -25.32 47.64
N GLY A 270 4.29 -25.10 46.35
CA GLY A 270 3.90 -25.99 45.25
C GLY A 270 2.47 -25.76 44.73
N GLU A 271 1.71 -24.83 45.30
CA GLU A 271 0.39 -24.44 44.81
C GLU A 271 0.49 -23.57 43.55
N THR A 272 -0.35 -23.85 42.55
CA THR A 272 -0.42 -23.06 41.31
C THR A 272 -1.70 -22.22 41.29
N LYS A 273 -1.57 -20.91 41.08
CA LYS A 273 -2.70 -19.97 41.02
C LYS A 273 -2.80 -19.32 39.64
N LEU A 274 -3.98 -19.36 39.04
CA LEU A 274 -4.27 -18.66 37.78
C LEU A 274 -4.42 -17.15 38.02
N MET A 275 -3.84 -16.34 37.14
CA MET A 275 -3.95 -14.88 37.21
C MET A 275 -5.19 -14.40 36.46
N GLU A 276 -6.04 -13.64 37.16
CA GLU A 276 -7.28 -13.05 36.63
C GLU A 276 -7.13 -11.55 36.28
N SER A 277 -5.95 -10.97 36.54
CA SER A 277 -5.68 -9.56 36.25
C SER A 277 -5.83 -9.27 34.75
N PRO A 278 -6.35 -8.08 34.38
CA PRO A 278 -6.50 -7.73 32.97
C PRO A 278 -5.14 -7.51 32.30
N TRP A 279 -5.03 -7.96 31.06
CA TRP A 279 -3.93 -7.57 30.18
C TRP A 279 -4.04 -6.10 29.80
N THR A 280 -2.94 -5.37 29.96
CA THR A 280 -2.82 -3.95 29.63
C THR A 280 -1.61 -3.70 28.74
N ASN A 281 -1.53 -2.54 28.11
CA ASN A 281 -0.34 -2.07 27.42
C ASN A 281 -0.13 -0.58 27.71
N LEU A 282 1.12 -0.11 27.57
CA LEU A 282 1.52 1.26 27.92
C LEU A 282 0.80 2.34 27.11
N TRP A 283 0.23 1.98 25.95
CA TRP A 283 -0.37 2.93 25.01
C TRP A 283 -1.90 2.89 25.00
N VAL A 284 -2.53 2.02 25.81
CA VAL A 284 -3.99 1.83 25.86
C VAL A 284 -4.57 1.56 24.47
N LYS A 285 -3.86 0.78 23.65
CA LYS A 285 -4.28 0.44 22.28
C LYS A 285 -4.94 -0.93 22.22
N PRO A 286 -5.88 -1.14 21.28
CA PRO A 286 -6.53 -2.45 21.09
C PRO A 286 -5.58 -3.51 20.51
N LYS A 287 -4.50 -3.09 19.84
CA LYS A 287 -3.43 -3.96 19.35
C LYS A 287 -2.07 -3.37 19.75
N CYS A 288 -1.17 -4.23 20.18
CA CYS A 288 0.18 -3.84 20.59
C CYS A 288 1.16 -5.00 20.47
N LYS A 289 2.45 -4.68 20.29
CA LYS A 289 3.56 -5.64 20.43
C LYS A 289 3.85 -6.03 21.87
N VAL A 290 3.59 -5.14 22.84
CA VAL A 290 3.95 -5.36 24.25
C VAL A 290 2.70 -5.35 25.10
N TRP A 291 2.51 -6.42 25.87
CA TRP A 291 1.40 -6.59 26.80
C TRP A 291 1.92 -6.91 28.19
N MET A 292 1.17 -6.47 29.20
CA MET A 292 1.55 -6.56 30.59
C MET A 292 0.38 -7.09 31.41
N ILE A 293 0.67 -7.96 32.35
CA ILE A 293 -0.31 -8.44 33.33
C ILE A 293 0.28 -8.28 34.73
N LYS A 294 -0.53 -7.72 35.64
CA LYS A 294 -0.15 -7.59 37.04
C LYS A 294 -0.35 -8.90 37.79
N VAL A 295 0.64 -9.24 38.59
CA VAL A 295 0.68 -10.42 39.45
C VAL A 295 0.50 -9.94 40.90
N ASP A 296 -0.60 -9.26 41.18
CA ASP A 296 -0.83 -8.56 42.46
C ASP A 296 -1.28 -9.52 43.61
N ALA A 297 -1.40 -10.82 43.31
CA ALA A 297 -2.01 -11.80 44.21
C ALA A 297 -1.01 -12.61 45.06
N VAL A 298 0.30 -12.39 44.91
CA VAL A 298 1.35 -13.16 45.59
C VAL A 298 2.55 -12.25 45.93
N PRO A 299 3.07 -12.25 47.19
CA PRO A 299 4.32 -11.58 47.50
C PRO A 299 5.45 -12.13 46.62
N ALA A 300 6.27 -11.27 46.01
CA ALA A 300 7.32 -11.69 45.05
C ALA A 300 8.29 -12.73 45.63
N GLU A 301 8.51 -12.70 46.96
CA GLU A 301 9.35 -13.64 47.71
C GLU A 301 8.77 -15.07 47.81
N SER A 302 7.46 -15.22 47.56
CA SER A 302 6.73 -16.48 47.68
C SER A 302 6.54 -17.20 46.33
N VAL A 303 7.01 -16.61 45.22
CA VAL A 303 6.86 -17.15 43.87
C VAL A 303 8.08 -17.99 43.48
N SER A 304 7.85 -19.25 43.13
CA SER A 304 8.90 -20.15 42.64
C SER A 304 9.05 -20.08 41.11
N ASN A 305 7.93 -19.98 40.38
CA ASN A 305 7.92 -20.10 38.92
C ASN A 305 6.69 -19.41 38.30
N PHE A 306 6.82 -18.91 37.08
CA PHE A 306 5.71 -18.48 36.23
C PHE A 306 5.53 -19.47 35.08
N SER A 307 4.30 -19.87 34.82
CA SER A 307 3.96 -20.60 33.59
C SER A 307 2.97 -19.79 32.76
N ILE A 308 3.25 -19.71 31.47
CA ILE A 308 2.33 -19.13 30.49
C ILE A 308 1.77 -20.29 29.68
N SER A 309 0.46 -20.40 29.63
CA SER A 309 -0.25 -21.38 28.83
C SER A 309 -1.06 -20.68 27.74
N THR A 310 -1.25 -21.38 26.64
CA THR A 310 -2.07 -20.91 25.54
C THR A 310 -2.71 -22.08 24.83
N ASP A 311 -3.93 -21.87 24.33
CA ASP A 311 -4.68 -22.86 23.56
C ASP A 311 -4.19 -22.98 22.10
N ALA A 312 -3.23 -22.14 21.69
CA ALA A 312 -2.70 -22.09 20.33
C ALA A 312 -1.17 -22.33 20.29
N ASP A 313 -0.63 -22.80 19.18
CA ASP A 313 0.81 -23.09 19.06
C ASP A 313 1.66 -21.81 18.91
N TRP A 314 1.84 -21.09 20.02
CA TRP A 314 2.67 -19.88 20.12
C TRP A 314 4.11 -20.17 20.57
N ARG A 315 4.51 -21.46 20.64
CA ARG A 315 5.82 -21.93 21.11
C ARG A 315 6.27 -21.28 22.42
N ILE A 316 5.60 -21.64 23.51
CA ILE A 316 5.91 -21.13 24.86
C ILE A 316 6.78 -22.13 25.62
N PRO A 317 7.90 -21.74 26.26
CA PRO A 317 8.51 -22.52 27.33
C PRO A 317 7.51 -22.66 28.47
N LYS A 318 7.24 -23.90 28.89
CA LYS A 318 6.19 -24.17 29.87
C LYS A 318 6.50 -23.64 31.28
N ASN A 319 7.74 -23.23 31.57
CA ASN A 319 8.21 -22.89 32.92
C ASN A 319 9.28 -21.78 32.87
N PHE A 320 9.07 -20.67 33.58
CA PHE A 320 10.02 -19.57 33.78
C PHE A 320 10.42 -19.50 35.27
N VAL A 321 11.58 -20.05 35.60
CA VAL A 321 12.10 -20.01 36.98
C VAL A 321 12.38 -18.57 37.38
N ASN A 322 11.93 -18.19 38.58
CA ASN A 322 12.08 -16.85 39.14
C ASN A 322 13.54 -16.55 39.51
N ASP A 323 14.40 -16.36 38.52
CA ASP A 323 15.65 -15.63 38.73
C ASP A 323 15.32 -14.15 38.54
N HIS A 324 15.60 -13.33 39.56
CA HIS A 324 15.30 -11.90 39.56
C HIS A 324 15.77 -11.22 38.26
N GLY A 325 14.83 -10.63 37.52
CA GLY A 325 15.13 -9.93 36.26
C GLY A 325 15.39 -10.84 35.05
N SER A 326 15.01 -12.12 35.12
CA SER A 326 15.18 -13.04 34.01
C SER A 326 14.33 -12.64 32.80
N ILE A 327 15.03 -12.47 31.69
CA ILE A 327 14.49 -12.25 30.35
C ILE A 327 14.70 -13.55 29.62
N VAL A 328 13.65 -14.07 28.96
CA VAL A 328 13.80 -15.27 28.14
C VAL A 328 13.40 -14.93 26.71
N LEU A 329 14.40 -14.95 25.85
CA LEU A 329 14.21 -14.94 24.40
C LEU A 329 13.77 -16.34 23.97
N LEU A 330 12.60 -16.43 23.35
CA LEU A 330 12.08 -17.71 22.91
C LEU A 330 12.81 -18.11 21.62
N PRO A 331 13.44 -19.30 21.55
CA PRO A 331 14.01 -19.80 20.30
C PRO A 331 12.89 -20.20 19.35
N GLY A 332 12.26 -19.21 18.74
CA GLY A 332 11.42 -19.35 17.55
C GLY A 332 12.25 -19.04 16.32
N LYS A 333 12.17 -19.88 15.29
CA LYS A 333 12.85 -19.69 14.00
C LYS A 333 12.80 -18.20 13.58
N LYS A 334 13.99 -17.62 13.42
CA LYS A 334 14.30 -16.36 12.71
C LYS A 334 13.66 -15.11 13.30
N ILE A 335 14.26 -14.61 14.39
CA ILE A 335 13.84 -13.34 15.02
C ILE A 335 13.87 -12.15 14.06
N CYS A 336 14.66 -12.13 12.98
CA CYS A 336 14.66 -11.00 12.04
C CYS A 336 15.07 -11.35 10.59
N VAL A 337 15.18 -12.63 10.24
CA VAL A 337 15.64 -13.00 8.89
C VAL A 337 14.48 -13.67 8.18
N ASN A 338 13.88 -12.98 7.22
CA ASN A 338 13.12 -13.65 6.17
C ASN A 338 14.12 -14.46 5.29
N SER A 339 14.97 -15.30 5.89
CA SER A 339 15.85 -16.17 5.12
C SER A 339 14.97 -17.27 4.55
N CYS A 340 14.99 -17.41 3.24
CA CYS A 340 14.36 -18.52 2.55
C CYS A 340 15.25 -19.75 2.73
N GLU A 341 15.11 -20.45 3.85
CA GLU A 341 15.76 -21.76 3.98
C GLU A 341 14.91 -22.79 3.24
N ASN A 342 15.52 -23.35 2.19
CA ASN A 342 15.10 -24.52 1.44
C ASN A 342 13.73 -24.39 0.76
N GLY A 343 13.76 -23.90 -0.49
CA GLY A 343 12.64 -23.92 -1.42
C GLY A 343 12.99 -23.27 -2.76
N THR A 344 12.14 -23.47 -3.78
CA THR A 344 12.29 -22.89 -5.13
C THR A 344 12.47 -21.37 -5.10
N PHE A 345 11.91 -20.67 -4.12
CA PHE A 345 12.09 -19.21 -4.02
C PHE A 345 13.52 -18.78 -3.68
N SER A 346 14.28 -19.60 -2.93
CA SER A 346 15.68 -19.30 -2.65
C SER A 346 16.54 -19.32 -3.92
N THR A 347 16.20 -20.16 -4.91
CA THR A 347 16.95 -20.20 -6.17
C THR A 347 16.66 -18.98 -7.03
N PHE A 348 15.42 -18.46 -7.00
CA PHE A 348 15.10 -17.16 -7.61
C PHE A 348 15.90 -16.03 -6.95
N LEU A 349 15.95 -15.93 -5.62
CA LEU A 349 16.70 -14.88 -4.93
C LEU A 349 18.19 -14.86 -5.28
N VAL A 350 18.82 -16.03 -5.44
CA VAL A 350 20.24 -16.13 -5.83
C VAL A 350 20.44 -15.65 -7.27
N LYS A 351 19.55 -16.04 -8.20
CA LYS A 351 19.59 -15.52 -9.58
C LYS A 351 19.39 -14.01 -9.64
N GLU A 352 18.47 -13.49 -8.84
CA GLU A 352 18.22 -12.05 -8.71
C GLU A 352 19.45 -11.31 -8.19
N LEU A 353 20.07 -11.86 -7.13
CA LEU A 353 21.30 -11.29 -6.58
C LEU A 353 22.40 -11.21 -7.63
N GLN A 354 22.59 -12.26 -8.42
CA GLN A 354 23.63 -12.32 -9.44
C GLN A 354 23.46 -11.22 -10.49
N TRP A 355 22.29 -11.08 -11.11
CA TRP A 355 22.16 -10.08 -12.17
C TRP A 355 22.16 -8.65 -11.63
N VAL A 356 21.69 -8.41 -10.40
CA VAL A 356 21.77 -7.09 -9.76
C VAL A 356 23.23 -6.73 -9.45
N GLN A 357 24.07 -7.71 -9.09
CA GLN A 357 25.51 -7.50 -8.97
C GLN A 357 26.14 -7.13 -10.31
N GLU A 358 25.82 -7.87 -11.38
CA GLU A 358 26.29 -7.55 -12.74
C GLU A 358 25.86 -6.13 -13.16
N LEU A 359 24.61 -5.73 -12.89
CA LEU A 359 24.16 -4.37 -13.19
C LEU A 359 24.89 -3.32 -12.35
N HIS A 360 25.15 -3.59 -11.06
CA HIS A 360 25.89 -2.66 -10.21
C HIS A 360 27.34 -2.50 -10.66
N GLU A 361 27.98 -3.56 -11.17
CA GLU A 361 29.32 -3.47 -11.77
C GLU A 361 29.33 -2.59 -13.02
N LEU A 362 28.29 -2.66 -13.85
CA LEU A 362 28.12 -1.80 -15.03
C LEU A 362 27.76 -0.36 -14.66
N GLU A 363 26.93 -0.17 -13.64
CA GLU A 363 26.45 1.12 -13.15
C GLU A 363 26.71 1.31 -11.65
N PRO A 364 27.96 1.62 -11.25
CA PRO A 364 28.34 1.70 -9.83
C PRO A 364 27.67 2.84 -9.08
N GLU A 365 27.18 3.88 -9.77
CA GLU A 365 26.48 5.02 -9.18
C GLU A 365 24.96 4.87 -9.15
N ASN A 366 24.43 3.73 -9.62
CA ASN A 366 22.99 3.50 -9.62
C ASN A 366 22.48 3.15 -8.22
N LYS A 367 21.89 4.13 -7.55
CA LYS A 367 21.35 3.98 -6.20
C LYS A 367 20.26 2.92 -6.07
N TRP A 368 19.50 2.63 -7.13
CA TRP A 368 18.42 1.66 -7.08
C TRP A 368 18.96 0.24 -7.13
N ALA A 369 19.96 -0.01 -7.99
CA ALA A 369 20.72 -1.24 -8.01
C ALA A 369 21.36 -1.52 -6.64
N ILE A 370 22.05 -0.52 -6.05
CA ILE A 370 22.69 -0.67 -4.73
C ILE A 370 21.65 -0.97 -3.64
N LEU A 371 20.53 -0.23 -3.60
CA LEU A 371 19.48 -0.43 -2.59
C LEU A 371 18.84 -1.82 -2.72
N THR A 372 18.67 -2.30 -3.95
CA THR A 372 18.15 -3.65 -4.24
C THR A 372 19.16 -4.72 -3.87
N LEU A 373 20.45 -4.48 -4.14
CA LEU A 373 21.55 -5.37 -3.75
C LEU A 373 21.61 -5.57 -2.23
N ILE A 374 21.51 -4.48 -1.44
CA ILE A 374 21.42 -4.57 0.02
C ILE A 374 20.22 -5.42 0.46
N HIS A 375 19.07 -5.24 -0.20
CA HIS A 375 17.87 -6.02 0.12
C HIS A 375 18.05 -7.51 -0.15
N LEU A 376 18.61 -7.87 -1.32
CA LEU A 376 18.83 -9.26 -1.73
C LEU A 376 19.91 -9.94 -0.89
N LEU A 377 21.04 -9.27 -0.62
CA LEU A 377 22.09 -9.78 0.29
C LEU A 377 21.53 -10.12 1.66
N ARG A 378 20.63 -9.27 2.20
CA ARG A 378 19.94 -9.52 3.46
C ARG A 378 19.00 -10.73 3.41
N LEU A 379 18.37 -11.01 2.27
CA LEU A 379 17.43 -12.14 2.14
C LEU A 379 18.15 -13.48 1.87
N VAL A 380 19.21 -13.46 1.07
CA VAL A 380 20.00 -14.65 0.70
C VAL A 380 20.86 -15.11 1.88
N ASP A 381 21.69 -14.22 2.42
CA ASP A 381 22.56 -14.55 3.55
C ASP A 381 22.88 -13.28 4.35
N PHE A 382 22.02 -12.97 5.32
CA PHE A 382 22.21 -11.78 6.14
C PHE A 382 23.51 -11.83 6.95
N ARG A 383 23.95 -13.00 7.41
CA ARG A 383 25.06 -13.14 8.36
C ARG A 383 26.39 -12.85 7.71
N ASN A 384 26.64 -13.47 6.56
CA ASN A 384 27.95 -13.38 5.90
C ASN A 384 28.12 -12.11 5.06
N ASN A 385 27.03 -11.38 4.79
CA ASN A 385 27.06 -10.16 3.97
C ASN A 385 27.12 -8.84 4.76
N GLU A 386 27.38 -8.88 6.07
CA GLU A 386 27.41 -7.69 6.92
C GLU A 386 28.36 -6.60 6.41
N LYS A 387 29.62 -6.96 6.15
CA LYS A 387 30.63 -6.02 5.67
C LYS A 387 30.22 -5.36 4.35
N THR A 388 29.83 -6.18 3.37
CA THR A 388 29.38 -5.74 2.05
C THR A 388 28.17 -4.80 2.15
N ILE A 389 27.16 -5.16 2.95
CA ILE A 389 25.97 -4.32 3.14
C ILE A 389 26.35 -2.97 3.75
N MET A 390 27.24 -2.93 4.75
CA MET A 390 27.67 -1.68 5.37
C MET A 390 28.39 -0.77 4.37
N GLU A 391 29.28 -1.33 3.54
CA GLU A 391 29.98 -0.58 2.49
C GLU A 391 29.00 0.01 1.47
N LEU A 392 28.05 -0.79 0.99
CA LEU A 392 27.00 -0.33 0.06
C LEU A 392 26.11 0.77 0.65
N ILE A 393 25.79 0.70 1.95
CA ILE A 393 25.02 1.74 2.64
C ILE A 393 25.79 3.06 2.70
N GLU A 394 27.10 3.03 2.97
CA GLU A 394 27.92 4.24 2.96
C GLU A 394 28.02 4.84 1.56
N THR A 395 28.14 4.01 0.52
CA THR A 395 28.06 4.46 -0.88
C THR A 395 26.72 5.15 -1.19
N LEU A 396 25.58 4.58 -0.76
CA LEU A 396 24.25 5.21 -0.95
C LEU A 396 24.13 6.57 -0.27
N LYS A 397 24.70 6.73 0.93
CA LYS A 397 24.69 8.02 1.63
C LYS A 397 25.39 9.12 0.84
N CYS A 398 26.47 8.78 0.16
CA CYS A 398 27.20 9.70 -0.72
C CYS A 398 26.40 10.02 -1.99
N LEU A 399 25.83 9.00 -2.65
CA LEU A 399 25.12 9.14 -3.92
C LEU A 399 23.74 9.83 -3.80
N ASP A 400 22.98 9.56 -2.73
CA ASP A 400 21.64 10.12 -2.52
C ASP A 400 21.55 10.85 -1.18
N ASN A 401 22.31 11.95 -1.09
CA ASN A 401 22.45 12.77 0.11
C ASN A 401 21.11 13.24 0.71
N LYS A 402 20.07 13.43 -0.10
CA LYS A 402 18.72 13.82 0.35
C LYS A 402 18.06 12.73 1.20
N ARG A 403 18.49 11.47 1.08
CA ARG A 403 18.03 10.34 1.90
C ARG A 403 19.11 9.79 2.85
N ALA A 404 20.20 10.52 3.08
CA ALA A 404 21.28 10.09 3.96
C ALA A 404 20.78 9.61 5.34
N GLN A 405 19.81 10.32 5.95
CA GLN A 405 19.24 9.91 7.24
C GLN A 405 18.46 8.60 7.17
N TYR A 406 17.71 8.35 6.09
CA TYR A 406 17.03 7.08 5.88
C TYR A 406 18.04 5.90 5.82
N TYR A 407 19.19 6.11 5.18
CA TYR A 407 20.24 5.10 5.14
C TYR A 407 20.95 4.91 6.48
N CYS A 408 21.12 5.98 7.27
CA CYS A 408 21.59 5.88 8.66
C CYS A 408 20.64 5.03 9.52
N ASP A 409 19.33 5.26 9.40
CA ASP A 409 18.32 4.49 10.13
C ASP A 409 18.31 3.01 9.68
N LEU A 410 18.45 2.76 8.37
CA LEU A 410 18.62 1.41 7.83
C LEU A 410 19.87 0.74 8.40
N ARG A 411 21.01 1.42 8.40
CA ARG A 411 22.27 0.92 8.98
C ARG A 411 22.10 0.52 10.43
N ASN A 412 21.52 1.41 11.24
CA ASN A 412 21.32 1.19 12.67
C ASN A 412 20.39 0.01 12.91
N LYS A 413 19.31 -0.10 12.12
CA LYS A 413 18.39 -1.25 12.17
C LYS A 413 19.13 -2.56 11.90
N LEU A 414 19.89 -2.64 10.81
CA LEU A 414 20.61 -3.88 10.46
C LEU A 414 21.68 -4.23 11.50
N THR A 415 22.41 -3.22 12.01
CA THR A 415 23.38 -3.38 13.12
C THR A 415 22.73 -4.03 14.34
N LEU A 416 21.55 -3.54 14.73
CA LEU A 416 20.79 -4.11 15.85
C LEU A 416 20.40 -5.55 15.58
N GLU A 417 19.91 -5.86 14.37
CA GLU A 417 19.52 -7.22 13.97
C GLU A 417 20.73 -8.19 14.02
N TRP A 418 21.90 -7.80 13.52
CA TRP A 418 23.12 -8.61 13.61
C TRP A 418 23.56 -8.87 15.05
N ASN A 419 23.53 -7.84 15.90
CA ASN A 419 23.89 -7.98 17.31
C ASN A 419 22.95 -8.94 18.05
N ILE A 420 21.64 -8.86 17.78
CA ILE A 420 20.66 -9.80 18.32
C ILE A 420 20.99 -11.24 17.86
N ILE A 421 21.28 -11.45 16.58
CA ILE A 421 21.62 -12.78 16.04
C ILE A 421 22.86 -13.36 16.72
N ARG A 422 23.94 -12.57 16.84
CA ARG A 422 25.18 -12.99 17.50
C ARG A 422 24.95 -13.38 18.96
N GLN A 423 24.14 -12.61 19.68
CA GLN A 423 23.82 -12.91 21.08
C GLN A 423 23.02 -14.20 21.23
N LEU A 424 22.05 -14.45 20.33
CA LEU A 424 21.27 -15.69 20.33
C LEU A 424 22.13 -16.93 20.04
N GLU A 425 23.19 -16.79 19.22
CA GLU A 425 24.09 -17.89 18.88
C GLU A 425 25.07 -18.26 19.99
N LEU A 426 25.46 -17.27 20.80
CA LEU A 426 26.43 -17.46 21.87
C LEU A 426 25.85 -18.23 23.07
N GLN A 427 24.52 -18.27 23.26
CA GLN A 427 23.88 -19.04 24.35
C GLN A 427 22.51 -19.64 23.93
N PRO A 428 22.47 -20.92 23.51
CA PRO A 428 21.23 -21.61 23.10
C PRO A 428 20.23 -21.88 24.23
N SER A 429 20.66 -21.76 25.50
CA SER A 429 19.88 -22.16 26.67
C SER A 429 19.93 -21.09 27.76
N VAL A 430 18.90 -20.23 27.78
CA VAL A 430 18.53 -19.27 28.85
C VAL A 430 19.58 -18.17 29.09
N CYS A 431 19.24 -16.92 28.74
CA CYS A 431 20.12 -15.78 29.01
C CYS A 431 19.37 -14.69 29.78
N PRO A 432 19.65 -14.44 31.08
CA PRO A 432 19.17 -13.25 31.77
C PRO A 432 19.85 -12.01 31.18
N PHE A 433 19.07 -11.13 30.55
CA PHE A 433 19.56 -9.84 30.07
C PHE A 433 19.86 -8.93 31.27
N ILE A 434 21.12 -8.54 31.45
CA ILE A 434 21.49 -7.37 32.26
C ILE A 434 21.83 -6.26 31.27
N LEU A 435 20.95 -5.27 31.14
CA LEU A 435 21.27 -4.02 30.45
C LEU A 435 22.29 -3.25 31.32
N PRO A 436 23.34 -2.64 30.73
CA PRO A 436 24.19 -1.73 31.48
C PRO A 436 23.35 -0.50 31.92
N PRO A 437 23.61 0.06 33.11
CA PRO A 437 22.88 1.23 33.58
C PRO A 437 23.11 2.42 32.62
N PHE A 438 22.01 3.08 32.26
CA PHE A 438 22.00 4.32 31.47
C PHE A 438 22.72 5.47 32.19
#